data_AF-A0A842KI85-F1
#
_entry.id   AF-A0A842KI85-F1
#
_cell.length_a   1.000
_cell.length_b   1.000
_cell.length_c   1.000
_cell.angle_alpha   90.00
_cell.angle_beta   90.00
_cell.angle_gamma   90.00
#
_symmetry.space_group_name_H-M   'P 1'
#
loop_
_entity.id
_entity.type
_entity.pdbx_description
1 polymer ?
#
loop_
_entity_poly.entity_id
_entity_poly.type
_entity_poly.pdbx_seq_one_letter_code
_entity_poly.pdbx_strand_id
1 'polypeptide(L)' 'MDNFYFSKNELYSCGKGLFVVGENSKIEGNIIRGNEVGIWVEGRNCVMKENEITNNWYG' A
#
# COMPACT_ATOMS: atom_id res chain seq x y z
N MET A 1 9.91 13.34 11.16
CA MET A 1 9.97 11.87 11.06
C MET A 1 8.60 11.43 10.60
N ASP A 2 8.54 10.80 9.44
CA ASP A 2 7.23 10.44 8.88
C ASP A 2 6.67 9.22 9.61
N ASN A 3 5.34 9.17 9.71
CA ASN A 3 4.56 8.21 10.52
C ASN A 3 3.13 8.13 9.95
N PHE A 4 2.99 7.90 8.65
CA PHE A 4 1.66 7.78 8.05
C PHE A 4 1.01 6.46 8.42
N TYR A 5 -0.32 6.46 8.57
CA TYR A 5 -1.10 5.24 8.82
C TYR A 5 -2.20 5.09 7.77
N PHE A 6 -2.07 4.05 6.95
CA PHE A 6 -3.06 3.68 5.94
C PHE A 6 -3.70 2.37 6.36
N SER A 7 -4.96 2.41 6.78
CA SER A 7 -5.66 1.21 7.22
C SER A 7 -7.10 1.11 6.75
N LYS A 8 -7.55 -0.13 6.50
CA LYS A 8 -8.93 -0.48 6.17
C LYS A 8 -9.48 0.23 4.92
N ASN A 9 -8.62 0.50 3.94
CA ASN A 9 -9.01 1.05 2.65
C ASN A 9 -9.24 -0.07 1.62
N GLU A 10 -10.07 0.21 0.63
CA GLU A 10 -10.23 -0.61 -0.58
C GLU A 10 -9.82 0.20 -1.81
N LEU A 11 -8.80 -0.25 -2.55
CA LEU A 11 -8.18 0.49 -3.66
C LEU A 11 -8.14 -0.41 -4.90
N TYR A 12 -8.77 0.01 -5.99
CA TYR A 12 -8.88 -0.79 -7.21
C TYR A 12 -8.94 0.02 -8.50
N SER A 13 -8.54 -0.61 -9.61
CA SER A 13 -8.60 -0.04 -10.96
C SER A 13 -7.81 1.27 -11.13
N CYS A 14 -6.70 1.40 -10.41
CA CYS A 14 -5.77 2.52 -10.48
C CYS A 14 -4.45 2.11 -11.16
N GLY A 15 -3.64 3.10 -11.55
CA GLY A 15 -2.24 2.86 -11.92
C GLY A 15 -1.43 2.35 -10.72
N LYS A 16 -1.35 3.14 -9.65
CA LYS A 16 -0.81 2.70 -8.35
C LYS A 16 -1.95 2.66 -7.32
N GLY A 17 -2.19 1.50 -6.73
CA GLY A 17 -3.20 1.32 -5.68
C GLY A 17 -2.87 2.17 -4.47
N LEU A 18 -1.69 1.96 -3.88
CA LEU A 18 -1.15 2.78 -2.81
C LEU A 18 0.29 3.20 -3.10
N PHE A 19 0.54 4.51 -3.15
CA PHE A 19 1.88 5.09 -3.30
C PHE A 19 2.26 5.87 -2.04
N VAL A 20 3.27 5.40 -1.31
CA VAL A 20 3.73 6.01 -0.06
C VAL A 20 5.16 6.49 -0.22
N VAL A 21 5.39 7.79 0.02
CA VAL A 21 6.71 8.39 0.11
C VAL A 21 6.90 8.89 1.54
N GLY A 22 7.75 8.22 2.32
CA GLY A 22 7.97 8.56 3.74
C GLY A 22 8.52 7.40 4.58
N GLU A 23 9.13 7.74 5.72
CA GLU A 23 9.70 6.78 6.68
C GLU A 23 8.68 6.32 7.75
N ASN A 24 9.02 5.26 8.50
CA ASN A 24 8.33 4.72 9.69
C ASN A 24 6.80 4.59 9.58
N SER A 25 6.28 4.35 8.38
CA SER A 25 4.84 4.34 8.12
C SER A 25 4.26 2.93 8.24
N LYS A 26 2.96 2.86 8.52
CA LYS A 26 2.23 1.59 8.69
C LYS A 26 1.12 1.47 7.64
N ILE A 27 1.09 0.33 6.95
CA ILE A 27 0.09 -0.01 5.94
C ILE A 27 -0.55 -1.32 6.39
N GLU A 28 -1.77 -1.26 6.91
CA GLU A 28 -2.37 -2.41 7.61
C GLU A 28 -3.85 -2.64 7.26
N GLY A 29 -4.22 -3.90 6.96
CA GLY A 29 -5.62 -4.26 6.78
C GLY A 29 -6.29 -3.65 5.54
N ASN A 30 -5.54 -3.36 4.47
CA ASN A 30 -6.09 -2.81 3.22
C ASN A 30 -6.36 -3.92 2.20
N ILE A 31 -7.36 -3.69 1.33
CA ILE A 31 -7.67 -4.54 0.17
C ILE A 31 -7.24 -3.79 -1.09
N ILE A 32 -6.27 -4.32 -1.83
CA ILE A 32 -5.69 -3.65 -3.00
C ILE A 32 -5.71 -4.60 -4.19
N ARG A 33 -6.54 -4.29 -5.20
CA ARG A 33 -6.81 -5.23 -6.30
C ARG A 33 -7.05 -4.60 -7.66
N GLY A 34 -6.63 -5.28 -8.72
CA GLY A 34 -6.92 -4.83 -10.09
C GLY A 34 -6.18 -3.55 -10.49
N ASN A 35 -5.02 -3.27 -9.91
CA ASN A 35 -4.18 -2.13 -10.24
C ASN A 35 -2.97 -2.56 -11.08
N GLU A 36 -2.34 -1.62 -11.79
CA GLU A 36 -1.04 -1.89 -12.43
C GLU A 36 0.02 -2.19 -11.34
N VAL A 37 0.09 -1.36 -10.30
CA VAL A 37 0.91 -1.60 -9.10
C VAL A 37 0.02 -1.63 -7.87
N GLY A 38 0.13 -2.69 -7.06
CA GLY A 38 -0.57 -2.83 -5.79
C GLY A 38 -0.08 -1.79 -4.77
N ILE A 39 1.07 -2.03 -4.17
CA ILE A 39 1.70 -1.10 -3.23
C ILE A 39 3.10 -0.69 -3.70
N TRP A 40 3.37 0.60 -3.73
CA TRP A 40 4.70 1.15 -3.95
C TRP A 40 5.12 2.01 -2.76
N VAL A 41 6.20 1.63 -2.08
CA VAL A 41 6.75 2.38 -0.94
C VAL A 41 8.16 2.86 -1.23
N GLU A 42 8.33 4.18 -1.19
CA GLU A 42 9.61 4.88 -1.22
C GLU A 42 9.90 5.44 0.16
N GLY A 43 10.64 4.68 0.96
CA GLY A 43 10.91 5.05 2.34
C GLY A 43 11.58 3.95 3.12
N ARG A 44 11.84 4.20 4.41
CA ARG A 44 12.53 3.28 5.32
C ARG A 44 11.66 2.95 6.53
N ASN A 45 11.88 1.78 7.13
CA ASN A 45 11.20 1.31 8.33
C ASN A 45 9.67 1.25 8.23
N CYS A 46 9.14 1.09 7.03
CA CYS A 46 7.71 0.92 6.83
C CYS A 46 7.30 -0.52 7.13
N VAL A 47 6.15 -0.69 7.77
CA VAL A 47 5.57 -2.00 8.09
C VAL A 47 4.31 -2.20 7.27
N MET A 48 4.26 -3.31 6.54
CA MET A 48 3.08 -3.80 5.84
C MET A 48 2.58 -5.06 6.53
N LYS A 49 1.33 -5.06 6.99
CA LYS A 49 0.76 -6.18 7.75
C LYS A 49 -0.70 -6.39 7.35
N GLU A 50 -1.13 -7.65 7.25
CA GLU A 50 -2.56 -8.00 7.06
C GLU A 50 -3.23 -7.31 5.85
N ASN A 51 -2.49 -6.97 4.79
CA ASN A 51 -3.08 -6.45 3.55
C ASN A 51 -3.41 -7.61 2.61
N GLU A 52 -4.57 -7.54 1.96
CA GLU A 52 -4.95 -8.43 0.88
C GLU A 52 -4.59 -7.76 -0.46
N ILE A 53 -3.59 -8.30 -1.16
CA ILE A 53 -3.09 -7.76 -2.42
C ILE A 53 -3.27 -8.82 -3.51
N THR A 54 -4.25 -8.63 -4.40
CA THR A 54 -4.64 -9.65 -5.39
C THR A 54 -4.90 -9.03 -6.75
N ASN A 55 -4.65 -9.78 -7.83
CA ASN A 55 -4.99 -9.36 -9.21
C ASN A 55 -4.38 -8.00 -9.64
N ASN A 56 -3.22 -7.60 -9.11
CA ASN A 56 -2.44 -6.46 -9.61
C ASN A 56 -1.37 -6.97 -10.59
N TRP A 57 -0.88 -6.14 -11.53
CA TRP A 57 0.22 -6.57 -12.42
C TRP A 57 1.53 -6.71 -11.64
N TYR A 58 1.76 -5.80 -10.69
CA TYR A 58 2.81 -5.87 -9.68
C TYR A 58 2.18 -5.86 -8.28
N GLY A 59 2.64 -6.76 -7.42
CA GLY A 59 2.17 -6.89 -6.02
C GLY A 59 2.66 -5.76 -5.14
#